data_AF-A0A9Q1BYL1-F1
#
_entry.id   AF-A0A9Q1BYL1-F1
#
_cell.length_a   1.000
_cell.length_b   1.000
_cell.length_c   1.000
_cell.angle_alpha   90.00
_cell.angle_beta   90.00
_cell.angle_gamma   90.00
#
_symmetry.space_group_name_H-M   'P 1'
#
loop_
_entity.id
_entity.type
_entity.pdbx_description
1 polymer ?
#
loop_
_entity_poly.entity_id
_entity_poly.type
_entity_poly.pdbx_seq_one_letter_code
_entity_poly.pdbx_strand_id
1 'polypeptide(L)'
;MCRSMFQLALSAASPVFRGFLSDLDCRWNAVSASLDSMNREERGLEPLKESKFVIPKAKFDTVSFYLSAQNESLNDVVAPIEESTFQKLVDGGVDVHLARHISYILIRDPMILYEENIHQNVEEETEHFDVQLTDFENAAYAIFVMLLVRAIDKFKLDIAAPISKVDSNMKHAHAMDALCNKTFFFKTDVESRSGDKRLYTQMSIDVIINGGVTSSGTEFPGLIPVINRYISTVEEADGATCATISHYLRLISDRAAGRVNTTARWIRNVVKTHPDYKNDSVISERINYDLVKLFSDISDGTVLPQHINSTQ
;
A
#
# COMPACT_ATOMS: atom_id res chain seq x y z
N MET A 1 -8.27 -1.53 -1.36
CA MET A 1 -8.12 -1.37 0.11
C MET A 1 -7.16 -2.41 0.70
N CYS A 2 -7.47 -3.71 0.75
CA CYS A 2 -6.47 -4.70 1.23
C CYS A 2 -5.20 -4.81 0.39
N ARG A 3 -5.28 -4.43 -0.89
CA ARG A 3 -4.16 -4.48 -1.84
C ARG A 3 -3.03 -3.52 -1.49
N SER A 4 -3.35 -2.32 -0.98
CA SER A 4 -2.39 -1.24 -0.77
C SER A 4 -1.32 -1.57 0.28
N MET A 5 -1.61 -2.48 1.21
CA MET A 5 -0.79 -2.69 2.41
C MET A 5 0.41 -3.60 2.19
N PHE A 6 0.19 -4.74 1.53
CA PHE A 6 1.32 -5.60 1.14
C PHE A 6 2.10 -5.00 -0.01
N GLN A 7 1.45 -4.18 -0.87
CA GLN A 7 2.13 -3.41 -1.91
C GLN A 7 3.12 -2.42 -1.32
N LEU A 8 2.77 -1.73 -0.22
CA LEU A 8 3.70 -0.85 0.48
C LEU A 8 4.95 -1.62 0.96
N ALA A 9 4.77 -2.77 1.61
CA ALA A 9 5.89 -3.60 2.06
C ALA A 9 6.73 -4.18 0.89
N LEU A 10 6.08 -4.58 -0.20
CA LEU A 10 6.74 -5.13 -1.40
C LEU A 10 7.53 -4.08 -2.18
N SER A 11 7.06 -2.83 -2.21
CA SER A 11 7.64 -1.72 -2.97
C SER A 11 8.55 -0.83 -2.15
N ALA A 12 8.81 -1.18 -0.88
CA ALA A 12 9.56 -0.36 0.05
C ALA A 12 10.89 0.16 -0.54
N ALA A 13 11.01 1.48 -0.65
CA ALA A 13 12.15 2.14 -1.31
C ALA A 13 12.70 3.36 -0.55
N SER A 14 12.20 3.63 0.67
CA SER A 14 12.47 4.88 1.39
C SER A 14 13.14 4.65 2.77
N PRO A 15 14.39 4.17 2.85
CA PRO A 15 15.06 3.87 4.13
C PRO A 15 15.82 5.06 4.74
N VAL A 16 15.88 6.19 4.04
CA VAL A 16 16.69 7.36 4.41
C VAL A 16 15.81 8.59 4.53
N PHE A 17 15.88 9.29 5.67
CA PHE A 17 15.16 10.54 5.89
C PHE A 17 16.09 11.58 6.51
N ARG A 18 16.10 12.80 5.93
CA ARG A 18 16.88 13.95 6.43
C ARG A 18 18.37 13.66 6.68
N GLY A 19 18.98 12.81 5.86
CA GLY A 19 20.39 12.44 6.00
C GLY A 19 20.66 11.34 7.04
N PHE A 20 19.64 10.62 7.49
CA PHE A 20 19.79 9.50 8.42
C PHE A 20 19.17 8.22 7.88
N LEU A 21 19.84 7.08 8.08
CA LEU A 21 19.20 5.78 7.99
C LEU A 21 18.13 5.69 9.08
N SER A 22 16.86 5.53 8.69
CA SER A 22 15.75 5.35 9.62
C SER A 22 15.54 3.87 9.94
N ASP A 23 14.68 3.56 10.91
CA ASP A 23 14.16 2.21 11.17
C ASP A 23 12.88 1.89 10.38
N LEU A 24 12.61 2.65 9.30
CA LEU A 24 11.44 2.54 8.44
C LEU A 24 11.86 2.34 6.98
N ASP A 25 11.15 1.54 6.19
CA ASP A 25 11.49 1.31 4.78
C ASP A 25 10.55 2.01 3.77
N CYS A 26 9.50 2.68 4.25
CA CYS A 26 8.42 3.23 3.44
C CYS A 26 8.14 4.69 3.79
N ARG A 27 7.73 5.50 2.80
CA ARG A 27 7.51 6.95 2.98
C ARG A 27 6.16 7.36 3.58
N TRP A 28 5.18 6.45 3.64
CA TRP A 28 3.78 6.81 3.89
C TRP A 28 3.56 7.56 5.21
N ASN A 29 4.20 7.14 6.31
CA ASN A 29 4.17 7.87 7.58
C ASN A 29 4.69 9.31 7.48
N ALA A 30 5.76 9.54 6.71
CA ALA A 30 6.35 10.87 6.55
C ALA A 30 5.41 11.78 5.73
N VAL A 31 4.80 11.25 4.67
CA VAL A 31 3.83 11.98 3.82
C VAL A 31 2.55 12.30 4.61
N SER A 32 2.02 11.32 5.33
CA SER A 32 0.84 11.49 6.19
C SER A 32 1.08 12.59 7.22
N ALA A 33 2.22 12.53 7.92
CA ALA A 33 2.58 13.52 8.93
C ALA A 33 2.87 14.91 8.35
N SER A 34 3.39 15.03 7.12
CA SER A 34 3.67 16.33 6.50
C SER A 34 2.42 17.10 6.09
N LEU A 35 1.29 16.41 5.98
CA LEU A 35 -0.02 16.97 5.59
C LEU A 35 -1.05 16.89 6.73
N ASP A 36 -0.61 16.50 7.93
CA ASP A 36 -1.47 16.42 9.10
C ASP A 36 -1.73 17.82 9.67
N SER A 37 -2.90 18.36 9.36
CA SER A 37 -3.39 19.64 9.85
C SER A 37 -4.11 19.56 11.19
N MET A 38 -4.21 18.37 11.82
CA MET A 38 -4.99 18.20 13.03
C MET A 38 -4.38 18.95 14.22
N ASN A 39 -5.22 19.70 14.92
CA ASN A 39 -4.84 20.37 16.15
C ASN A 39 -4.83 19.40 17.35
N ARG A 40 -4.51 19.91 18.54
CA ARG A 40 -4.38 19.08 19.76
C ARG A 40 -5.71 18.51 20.25
N GLU A 41 -6.80 19.26 20.13
CA GLU A 41 -8.15 18.79 20.46
C GLU A 41 -8.59 17.68 19.50
N GLU A 42 -8.37 17.88 18.20
CA GLU A 42 -8.67 16.91 17.14
C GLU A 42 -7.89 15.62 17.32
N ARG A 43 -6.63 15.69 17.75
CA ARG A 43 -5.83 14.49 18.11
C ARG A 43 -6.28 13.82 19.41
N GLY A 44 -7.24 14.39 20.13
CA GLY A 44 -7.69 13.90 21.43
C GLY A 44 -6.66 14.10 22.55
N LEU A 45 -5.68 14.98 22.36
CA LEU A 45 -4.67 15.31 23.37
C LEU A 45 -5.19 16.33 24.38
N GLU A 46 -6.22 17.09 24.00
CA GLU A 46 -6.92 18.07 24.83
C GLU A 46 -8.44 17.91 24.69
N PRO A 47 -9.25 18.31 25.69
CA PRO A 47 -10.70 18.29 25.57
C PRO A 47 -11.20 19.23 24.47
N LEU A 48 -12.24 18.82 23.74
CA LEU A 48 -12.88 19.63 22.70
C LEU A 48 -13.46 20.92 23.29
N LYS A 49 -13.09 22.06 22.72
CA LYS A 49 -13.66 23.39 23.00
C LYS A 49 -14.02 24.11 21.72
N GLU A 50 -13.07 24.18 20.78
CA GLU A 50 -13.22 24.85 19.49
C GLU A 50 -13.48 23.81 18.38
N SER A 51 -12.84 22.65 18.47
CA SER A 51 -13.03 21.56 17.52
C SER A 51 -14.29 20.75 17.80
N LYS A 52 -14.93 20.27 16.73
CA LYS A 52 -16.16 19.45 16.83
C LYS A 52 -15.90 17.97 17.10
N PHE A 53 -14.75 17.44 16.68
CA PHE A 53 -14.51 16.01 16.63
C PHE A 53 -13.10 15.67 17.13
N VAL A 54 -13.00 14.56 17.88
CA VAL A 54 -11.74 13.84 18.01
C VAL A 54 -11.58 12.94 16.79
N ILE A 55 -10.48 13.11 16.08
CA ILE A 55 -10.21 12.56 14.78
C ILE A 55 -9.05 11.56 14.90
N PRO A 56 -9.28 10.26 14.65
CA PRO A 56 -8.26 9.24 14.86
C PRO A 56 -7.25 9.11 13.72
N LYS A 57 -7.53 9.69 12.53
CA LYS A 57 -6.70 9.55 11.33
C LYS A 57 -6.45 10.89 10.65
N ALA A 58 -5.21 11.07 10.18
CA ALA A 58 -4.85 12.21 9.36
C ALA A 58 -5.64 12.23 8.05
N LYS A 59 -5.65 13.37 7.36
CA LYS A 59 -6.36 13.52 6.07
C LYS A 59 -5.79 12.56 5.00
N PHE A 60 -4.47 12.42 4.99
CA PHE A 60 -3.76 11.46 4.14
C PHE A 60 -3.41 10.23 4.99
N ASP A 61 -4.31 9.25 5.01
CA ASP A 61 -4.15 8.02 5.79
C ASP A 61 -4.94 6.88 5.13
N THR A 62 -4.95 5.71 5.75
CA THR A 62 -5.72 4.57 5.31
C THR A 62 -7.21 4.89 5.25
N VAL A 63 -7.88 4.20 4.34
CA VAL A 63 -9.34 4.23 4.19
C VAL A 63 -10.06 3.99 5.51
N SER A 64 -11.20 4.66 5.69
CA SER A 64 -12.01 4.56 6.91
C SER A 64 -13.33 3.82 6.72
N PHE A 65 -13.79 3.67 5.46
CA PHE A 65 -15.03 2.98 5.13
C PHE A 65 -14.91 2.17 3.84
N TYR A 66 -15.49 0.98 3.84
CA TYR A 66 -16.01 0.34 2.65
C TYR A 66 -17.35 0.98 2.26
N LEU A 67 -17.53 1.18 0.96
CA LEU A 67 -18.76 1.76 0.39
C LEU A 67 -19.84 0.72 0.09
N SER A 68 -19.48 -0.56 0.03
CA SER A 68 -20.43 -1.63 -0.29
C SER A 68 -21.19 -2.10 0.94
N ALA A 69 -22.51 -2.21 0.86
CA ALA A 69 -23.37 -2.71 1.94
C ALA A 69 -22.94 -4.09 2.49
N GLN A 70 -22.46 -4.98 1.62
CA GLN A 70 -21.98 -6.32 2.02
C GLN A 70 -20.80 -6.27 3.00
N ASN A 71 -20.03 -5.19 2.98
CA ASN A 71 -18.84 -4.99 3.81
C ASN A 71 -19.09 -4.02 4.98
N GLU A 72 -20.34 -3.62 5.26
CA GLU A 72 -20.63 -2.69 6.35
C GLU A 72 -20.12 -3.21 7.71
N SER A 73 -20.25 -4.52 7.95
CA SER A 73 -19.71 -5.15 9.16
C SER A 73 -18.19 -5.09 9.30
N LEU A 74 -17.45 -4.75 8.23
CA LEU A 74 -16.01 -4.57 8.22
C LEU A 74 -15.58 -3.14 8.56
N ASN A 75 -16.52 -2.18 8.59
CA ASN A 75 -16.27 -0.80 9.01
C ASN A 75 -16.23 -0.70 10.54
N ASP A 76 -15.20 -1.29 11.15
CA ASP A 76 -15.10 -1.54 12.59
C ASP A 76 -14.21 -0.54 13.35
N VAL A 77 -13.93 0.62 12.74
CA VAL A 77 -13.14 1.69 13.35
C VAL A 77 -13.99 2.91 13.67
N VAL A 78 -13.53 3.70 14.62
CA VAL A 78 -14.14 5.01 14.92
C VAL A 78 -13.80 5.96 13.77
N ALA A 79 -14.83 6.50 13.13
CA ALA A 79 -14.71 7.46 12.05
C ALA A 79 -15.86 8.48 12.16
N PRO A 80 -15.65 9.61 12.87
CA PRO A 80 -16.71 10.57 13.13
C PRO A 80 -17.22 11.22 11.84
N ILE A 81 -18.52 11.46 11.73
CA ILE A 81 -19.13 12.09 10.56
C ILE A 81 -19.86 13.38 10.94
N GLU A 82 -19.99 14.30 9.99
CA GLU A 82 -20.88 15.45 10.15
C GLU A 82 -22.32 15.02 9.86
N GLU A 83 -23.08 14.73 10.91
CA GLU A 83 -24.46 14.20 10.84
C GLU A 83 -25.41 15.11 10.04
N SER A 84 -25.22 16.43 10.12
CA SER A 84 -26.07 17.37 9.37
C SER A 84 -25.86 17.27 7.86
N THR A 85 -24.64 16.98 7.42
CA THR A 85 -24.31 16.72 6.02
C THR A 85 -24.78 15.34 5.59
N PHE A 86 -24.63 14.34 6.46
CA PHE A 86 -25.09 12.98 6.22
C PHE A 86 -26.59 12.95 5.93
N GLN A 87 -27.40 13.59 6.79
CA GLN A 87 -28.85 13.62 6.61
C GLN A 87 -29.23 14.34 5.31
N LYS A 88 -28.59 15.46 4.98
CA LYS A 88 -28.84 16.19 3.72
C LYS A 88 -28.56 15.33 2.48
N LEU A 89 -27.48 14.54 2.51
CA LEU A 89 -27.13 13.65 1.41
C LEU A 89 -28.14 12.52 1.26
N VAL A 90 -28.53 11.90 2.37
CA VAL A 90 -29.55 10.83 2.38
C VAL A 90 -30.91 11.35 1.91
N ASP A 91 -31.35 12.50 2.40
CA ASP A 91 -32.61 13.15 1.98
C ASP A 91 -32.57 13.53 0.48
N GLY A 92 -31.38 13.84 -0.04
CA GLY A 92 -31.12 14.08 -1.45
C GLY A 92 -31.04 12.81 -2.32
N GLY A 93 -31.20 11.62 -1.73
CA GLY A 93 -31.18 10.34 -2.44
C GLY A 93 -29.80 9.71 -2.64
N VAL A 94 -28.76 10.20 -1.97
CA VAL A 94 -27.43 9.57 -1.98
C VAL A 94 -27.47 8.28 -1.15
N ASP A 95 -26.84 7.22 -1.67
CA ASP A 95 -26.69 5.95 -0.95
C ASP A 95 -26.11 6.15 0.46
N VAL A 96 -26.60 5.39 1.44
CA VAL A 96 -26.27 5.57 2.86
C VAL A 96 -24.77 5.38 3.15
N HIS A 97 -24.08 4.47 2.46
CA HIS A 97 -22.66 4.22 2.69
C HIS A 97 -21.80 5.30 2.03
N LEU A 98 -22.20 5.73 0.83
CA LEU A 98 -21.56 6.85 0.15
C LEU A 98 -21.77 8.17 0.91
N ALA A 99 -22.98 8.44 1.38
CA ALA A 99 -23.31 9.60 2.19
C ALA A 99 -22.47 9.65 3.47
N ARG A 100 -22.29 8.50 4.14
CA ARG A 100 -21.44 8.38 5.33
C ARG A 100 -19.98 8.69 5.01
N HIS A 101 -19.46 8.15 3.92
CA HIS A 101 -18.09 8.41 3.48
C HIS A 101 -17.85 9.90 3.14
N ILE A 102 -18.75 10.53 2.38
CA ILE A 102 -18.65 11.96 2.05
C ILE A 102 -18.73 12.81 3.33
N SER A 103 -19.63 12.46 4.25
CA SER A 103 -19.80 13.18 5.52
C SER A 103 -18.60 13.07 6.44
N TYR A 104 -17.82 11.98 6.35
CA TYR A 104 -16.53 11.84 7.01
C TYR A 104 -15.45 12.74 6.38
N ILE A 105 -15.37 12.79 5.05
CA ILE A 105 -14.41 13.66 4.34
C ILE A 105 -14.63 15.13 4.73
N LEU A 106 -15.89 15.54 4.81
CA LEU A 106 -16.30 16.93 5.05
C LEU A 106 -16.22 17.39 6.50
N ILE A 107 -15.75 16.54 7.43
CA ILE A 107 -15.43 17.01 8.80
C ILE A 107 -14.12 17.77 8.87
N ARG A 108 -13.35 17.82 7.77
CA ARG A 108 -12.09 18.55 7.65
C ARG A 108 -12.30 19.85 6.88
N ASP A 109 -11.63 20.89 7.34
CA ASP A 109 -11.60 22.16 6.63
C ASP A 109 -10.78 22.06 5.33
N PRO A 110 -11.19 22.78 4.27
CA PRO A 110 -10.38 22.92 3.06
C PRO A 110 -9.10 23.71 3.39
N MET A 111 -7.93 23.10 3.13
CA MET A 111 -6.62 23.72 3.39
C MET A 111 -6.20 24.71 2.31
N ILE A 112 -6.63 24.49 1.07
CA ILE A 112 -6.29 25.31 -0.09
C ILE A 112 -7.57 25.46 -0.92
N LEU A 113 -7.95 26.71 -1.18
CA LEU A 113 -9.05 27.10 -2.05
C LEU A 113 -8.50 28.15 -3.01
N TYR A 114 -8.54 27.84 -4.31
CA TYR A 114 -8.27 28.82 -5.36
C TYR A 114 -9.60 29.43 -5.80
N GLU A 115 -9.67 30.76 -5.89
CA GLU A 115 -10.89 31.50 -6.25
C GLU A 115 -11.46 31.05 -7.61
N GLU A 116 -10.58 30.65 -8.52
CA GLU A 116 -10.90 30.18 -9.88
C GLU A 116 -11.52 28.77 -9.91
N ASN A 117 -11.39 27.99 -8.82
CA ASN A 117 -11.75 26.57 -8.76
C ASN A 117 -13.04 26.28 -7.98
N ILE A 118 -13.84 27.32 -7.69
CA ILE A 118 -15.14 27.19 -7.00
C ILE A 118 -16.15 26.36 -7.83
N HIS A 119 -15.91 26.20 -9.14
CA HIS A 119 -16.73 25.41 -10.06
C HIS A 119 -15.87 24.42 -10.85
N GLN A 120 -15.77 23.17 -10.39
CA GLN A 120 -15.03 22.12 -11.08
C GLN A 120 -15.78 20.78 -11.04
N ASN A 121 -15.46 19.91 -12.01
CA ASN A 121 -16.02 18.56 -12.17
C ASN A 121 -14.85 17.56 -12.17
N VAL A 122 -15.00 16.41 -11.52
CA VAL A 122 -13.86 15.56 -11.12
C VAL A 122 -14.00 14.13 -11.64
N GLU A 123 -12.91 13.56 -12.16
CA GLU A 123 -12.72 12.11 -12.39
C GLU A 123 -11.39 11.62 -11.77
N GLU A 124 -11.29 10.30 -11.58
CA GLU A 124 -10.62 9.55 -10.51
C GLU A 124 -9.07 9.49 -10.49
N GLU A 125 -8.48 9.35 -9.30
CA GLU A 125 -7.04 9.09 -9.05
C GLU A 125 -6.80 7.88 -8.12
N THR A 126 -5.62 7.26 -8.25
CA THR A 126 -5.12 6.22 -7.31
C THR A 126 -3.64 6.47 -6.96
N GLU A 127 -3.29 6.65 -5.68
CA GLU A 127 -1.93 7.02 -5.25
C GLU A 127 -1.42 6.25 -4.00
N HIS A 128 -0.78 5.08 -4.15
CA HIS A 128 -0.23 4.36 -2.99
C HIS A 128 1.10 3.61 -3.23
N PHE A 129 1.83 3.87 -4.33
CA PHE A 129 3.09 3.17 -4.64
C PHE A 129 4.33 3.97 -4.25
N ASP A 130 5.37 3.29 -3.77
CA ASP A 130 6.72 3.83 -3.81
C ASP A 130 7.28 3.63 -5.22
N VAL A 131 7.82 4.70 -5.80
CA VAL A 131 8.48 4.64 -7.10
C VAL A 131 9.78 3.83 -6.99
N GLN A 132 10.02 2.99 -7.99
CA GLN A 132 11.22 2.15 -8.07
C GLN A 132 12.25 2.79 -9.00
N LEU A 133 13.50 2.33 -8.91
CA LEU A 133 14.63 2.90 -9.63
C LEU A 133 14.55 2.68 -11.15
N THR A 134 13.95 1.56 -11.58
CA THR A 134 13.87 1.21 -13.00
C THR A 134 12.43 1.22 -13.51
N ASP A 135 12.27 1.58 -14.78
CA ASP A 135 10.99 1.50 -15.49
C ASP A 135 10.43 0.06 -15.50
N PHE A 136 11.32 -0.94 -15.54
CA PHE A 136 10.97 -2.35 -15.45
C PHE A 136 10.25 -2.68 -14.13
N GLU A 137 10.79 -2.24 -12.99
CA GLU A 137 10.15 -2.47 -11.69
C GLU A 137 8.82 -1.74 -11.58
N ASN A 138 8.76 -0.47 -12.01
CA ASN A 138 7.53 0.33 -12.02
C ASN A 138 6.44 -0.33 -12.88
N ALA A 139 6.80 -0.80 -14.09
CA ALA A 139 5.92 -1.55 -14.96
C ALA A 139 5.47 -2.87 -14.33
N ALA A 140 6.36 -3.60 -13.66
CA ALA A 140 6.03 -4.87 -13.01
C ALA A 140 4.94 -4.69 -11.94
N TYR A 141 5.07 -3.67 -11.06
CA TYR A 141 4.05 -3.38 -10.05
C TYR A 141 2.73 -2.92 -10.68
N ALA A 142 2.78 -2.04 -11.69
CA ALA A 142 1.57 -1.57 -12.39
C ALA A 142 0.81 -2.71 -13.07
N ILE A 143 1.53 -3.58 -13.80
CA ILE A 143 0.96 -4.74 -14.48
C ILE A 143 0.40 -5.75 -13.47
N PHE A 144 1.11 -6.01 -12.37
CA PHE A 144 0.60 -6.87 -11.31
C PHE A 144 -0.71 -6.35 -10.71
N VAL A 145 -0.80 -5.06 -10.41
CA VAL A 145 -2.04 -4.45 -9.88
C VAL A 145 -3.17 -4.58 -10.88
N MET A 146 -2.90 -4.24 -12.15
CA MET A 146 -3.89 -4.31 -13.22
C MET A 146 -4.41 -5.74 -13.39
N LEU A 147 -3.53 -6.73 -13.49
CA LEU A 147 -3.90 -8.14 -13.61
C LEU A 147 -4.65 -8.64 -12.39
N LEU A 148 -4.25 -8.21 -11.18
CA LEU A 148 -4.95 -8.55 -9.94
C LEU A 148 -6.36 -7.96 -9.90
N VAL A 149 -6.56 -6.72 -10.35
CA VAL A 149 -7.89 -6.11 -10.49
C VAL A 149 -8.76 -6.95 -11.41
N ARG A 150 -8.23 -7.31 -12.58
CA ARG A 150 -8.95 -8.11 -13.58
C ARG A 150 -9.28 -9.52 -13.07
N ALA A 151 -8.34 -10.18 -12.39
CA ALA A 151 -8.57 -11.49 -11.78
C ALA A 151 -9.64 -11.43 -10.69
N ILE A 152 -9.65 -10.38 -9.87
CA ILE A 152 -10.66 -10.18 -8.83
C ILE A 152 -12.03 -9.98 -9.43
N ASP A 153 -12.16 -9.20 -10.50
CA ASP A 153 -13.44 -9.04 -11.18
C ASP A 153 -13.90 -10.32 -11.88
N LYS A 154 -13.00 -11.03 -12.58
CA LYS A 154 -13.30 -12.27 -13.30
C LYS A 154 -13.77 -13.38 -12.36
N PHE A 155 -13.05 -13.60 -11.26
CA PHE A 155 -13.35 -14.67 -10.30
C PHE A 155 -14.23 -14.21 -9.13
N LYS A 156 -14.65 -12.93 -9.13
CA LYS A 156 -15.46 -12.31 -8.06
C LYS A 156 -14.86 -12.52 -6.67
N LEU A 157 -13.54 -12.40 -6.58
CA LEU A 157 -12.79 -12.64 -5.35
C LEU A 157 -13.15 -11.60 -4.29
N ASP A 158 -13.29 -12.06 -3.07
CA ASP A 158 -13.48 -11.20 -1.90
C ASP A 158 -12.18 -11.11 -1.09
N ILE A 159 -11.54 -9.96 -1.17
CA ILE A 159 -10.31 -9.63 -0.43
C ILE A 159 -10.54 -8.56 0.63
N ALA A 160 -11.79 -8.23 0.96
CA ALA A 160 -12.08 -7.26 2.01
C ALA A 160 -11.60 -7.78 3.37
N ALA A 161 -11.25 -6.87 4.28
CA ALA A 161 -10.89 -7.19 5.66
C ALA A 161 -11.40 -6.08 6.59
N PRO A 162 -11.66 -6.36 7.87
CA PRO A 162 -12.01 -5.32 8.83
C PRO A 162 -11.00 -4.17 8.81
N ILE A 163 -11.47 -2.93 8.80
CA ILE A 163 -10.61 -1.73 8.70
C ILE A 163 -9.58 -1.69 9.84
N SER A 164 -9.92 -2.19 11.03
CA SER A 164 -8.97 -2.32 12.15
C SER A 164 -7.76 -3.21 11.81
N LYS A 165 -7.97 -4.29 11.03
CA LYS A 165 -6.90 -5.17 10.54
C LYS A 165 -6.11 -4.51 9.42
N VAL A 166 -6.79 -3.72 8.58
CA VAL A 166 -6.15 -2.90 7.55
C VAL A 166 -5.18 -1.91 8.19
N ASP A 167 -5.62 -1.21 9.23
CA ASP A 167 -4.80 -0.24 9.96
C ASP A 167 -3.62 -0.90 10.68
N SER A 168 -3.84 -2.07 11.27
CA SER A 168 -2.77 -2.88 11.88
C SER A 168 -1.71 -3.31 10.87
N ASN A 169 -2.13 -3.81 9.72
CA ASN A 169 -1.25 -4.17 8.62
C ASN A 169 -0.43 -2.98 8.11
N MET A 170 -1.04 -1.80 7.98
CA MET A 170 -0.33 -0.59 7.57
C MET A 170 0.75 -0.21 8.57
N LYS A 171 0.49 -0.31 9.88
CA LYS A 171 1.53 -0.12 10.90
C LYS A 171 2.69 -1.12 10.73
N HIS A 172 2.39 -2.38 10.45
CA HIS A 172 3.43 -3.39 10.20
C HIS A 172 4.25 -3.13 8.93
N ALA A 173 3.61 -2.66 7.85
CA ALA A 173 4.24 -2.45 6.55
C ALA A 173 5.37 -1.41 6.55
N HIS A 174 5.39 -0.51 7.54
CA HIS A 174 6.41 0.54 7.65
C HIS A 174 7.72 0.06 8.27
N ALA A 175 7.67 -1.00 9.08
CA ALA A 175 8.83 -1.44 9.83
C ALA A 175 9.98 -1.82 8.88
N MET A 176 11.21 -1.55 9.31
CA MET A 176 12.39 -2.06 8.62
C MET A 176 12.26 -3.57 8.39
N ASP A 177 12.52 -3.99 7.15
CA ASP A 177 12.44 -5.36 6.69
C ASP A 177 11.07 -6.03 6.90
N ALA A 178 9.99 -5.24 6.90
CA ALA A 178 8.63 -5.73 7.11
C ALA A 178 8.25 -6.87 6.16
N LEU A 179 8.74 -6.83 4.92
CA LEU A 179 8.51 -7.85 3.90
C LEU A 179 8.90 -9.26 4.37
N CYS A 180 10.05 -9.37 5.07
CA CYS A 180 10.58 -10.65 5.53
C CYS A 180 10.20 -10.98 6.98
N ASN A 181 10.05 -9.96 7.82
CA ASN A 181 10.03 -10.13 9.28
C ASN A 181 8.64 -9.91 9.90
N LYS A 182 7.64 -9.48 9.12
CA LYS A 182 6.29 -9.22 9.60
C LYS A 182 5.27 -10.10 8.90
N THR A 183 4.17 -10.30 9.60
CA THR A 183 2.98 -10.97 9.07
C THR A 183 1.81 -9.99 9.04
N PHE A 184 0.93 -10.23 8.09
CA PHE A 184 -0.19 -9.36 7.76
C PHE A 184 -1.48 -10.16 7.87
N PHE A 185 -2.50 -9.57 8.48
CA PHE A 185 -3.84 -10.12 8.48
C PHE A 185 -4.36 -10.18 7.04
N PHE A 186 -4.64 -11.39 6.57
CA PHE A 186 -5.19 -11.62 5.25
C PHE A 186 -6.30 -12.67 5.29
N LYS A 187 -7.20 -12.60 4.31
CA LYS A 187 -8.34 -13.52 4.25
C LYS A 187 -7.84 -14.91 3.84
N THR A 188 -8.21 -15.94 4.61
CA THR A 188 -7.81 -17.34 4.36
C THR A 188 -8.49 -17.95 3.14
N ASP A 189 -9.66 -17.44 2.78
CA ASP A 189 -10.42 -17.85 1.61
C ASP A 189 -10.96 -16.61 0.91
N VAL A 190 -10.46 -16.37 -0.31
CA VAL A 190 -10.83 -15.24 -1.16
C VAL A 190 -11.84 -15.61 -2.24
N GLU A 191 -12.16 -16.90 -2.41
CA GLU A 191 -13.07 -17.40 -3.45
C GLU A 191 -14.46 -17.69 -2.88
N SER A 192 -14.57 -18.11 -1.62
CA SER A 192 -15.89 -18.29 -0.99
C SER A 192 -16.46 -16.98 -0.43
N ARG A 193 -17.75 -16.75 -0.73
CA ARG A 193 -18.56 -15.65 -0.17
C ARG A 193 -19.17 -15.98 1.20
N SER A 194 -18.59 -16.94 1.93
CA SER A 194 -19.16 -17.38 3.20
C SER A 194 -18.97 -16.31 4.28
N GLY A 195 -20.05 -15.92 4.95
CA GLY A 195 -20.04 -14.93 6.05
C GLY A 195 -19.49 -15.47 7.37
N ASP A 196 -18.60 -16.46 7.33
CA ASP A 196 -18.03 -17.05 8.53
C ASP A 196 -17.03 -16.09 9.20
N LYS A 197 -16.94 -16.07 10.52
CA LYS A 197 -16.11 -15.09 11.24
C LYS A 197 -14.65 -15.55 11.40
N ARG A 198 -14.31 -16.76 10.93
CA ARG A 198 -12.96 -17.36 10.98
C ARG A 198 -12.13 -17.12 9.71
N LEU A 199 -12.37 -16.01 9.01
CA LEU A 199 -11.84 -15.76 7.67
C LEU A 199 -10.45 -15.12 7.61
N TYR A 200 -9.86 -14.68 8.73
CA TYR A 200 -8.61 -13.92 8.68
C TYR A 200 -7.53 -14.55 9.54
N THR A 201 -6.34 -14.70 8.98
CA THR A 201 -5.16 -15.13 9.71
C THR A 201 -3.96 -14.26 9.34
N GLN A 202 -2.93 -14.30 10.18
CA GLN A 202 -1.67 -13.65 9.87
C GLN A 202 -0.85 -14.52 8.90
N MET A 203 -0.45 -13.92 7.79
CA MET A 203 0.35 -14.55 6.73
C MET A 203 1.58 -13.70 6.42
N SER A 204 2.68 -14.33 6.04
CA SER A 204 3.80 -13.60 5.43
C SER A 204 3.40 -13.10 4.04
N ILE A 205 4.11 -12.08 3.53
CA ILE A 205 3.89 -11.63 2.16
C ILE A 205 4.19 -12.74 1.15
N ASP A 206 5.19 -13.59 1.42
CA ASP A 206 5.48 -14.77 0.62
C ASP A 206 4.24 -15.66 0.44
N VAL A 207 3.57 -16.02 1.55
CA VAL A 207 2.34 -16.84 1.48
C VAL A 207 1.21 -16.10 0.75
N ILE A 208 1.03 -14.80 0.99
CA ILE A 208 -0.01 -14.02 0.29
C ILE A 208 0.25 -13.98 -1.22
N ILE A 209 1.50 -13.81 -1.66
CA ILE A 209 1.84 -13.63 -3.07
C ILE A 209 1.99 -14.96 -3.79
N ASN A 210 2.75 -15.89 -3.22
CA ASN A 210 3.13 -17.15 -3.86
C ASN A 210 2.25 -18.33 -3.46
N GLY A 211 1.47 -18.21 -2.38
CA GLY A 211 0.69 -19.29 -1.82
C GLY A 211 1.49 -20.12 -0.81
N GLY A 212 0.80 -21.03 -0.13
CA GLY A 212 1.41 -21.94 0.83
C GLY A 212 0.53 -22.20 2.06
N VAL A 213 1.10 -22.94 3.01
CA VAL A 213 0.39 -23.28 4.26
C VAL A 213 0.39 -22.07 5.19
N THR A 214 -0.80 -21.64 5.57
CA THR A 214 -1.00 -20.55 6.53
C THR A 214 -0.67 -20.98 7.96
N SER A 215 -0.53 -20.02 8.87
CA SER A 215 -0.37 -20.27 10.30
C SER A 215 -1.53 -21.05 10.93
N SER A 216 -2.72 -21.03 10.32
CA SER A 216 -3.89 -21.82 10.72
C SER A 216 -3.90 -23.24 10.14
N GLY A 217 -2.88 -23.63 9.37
CA GLY A 217 -2.77 -24.94 8.74
C GLY A 217 -3.60 -25.12 7.46
N THR A 218 -4.29 -24.07 7.00
CA THR A 218 -5.01 -24.08 5.72
C THR A 218 -4.09 -23.68 4.58
N GLU A 219 -4.25 -24.30 3.41
CA GLU A 219 -3.51 -23.92 2.20
C GLU A 219 -4.14 -22.66 1.58
N PHE A 220 -3.31 -21.66 1.32
CA PHE A 220 -3.71 -20.44 0.62
C PHE A 220 -3.14 -20.47 -0.81
N PRO A 221 -3.95 -20.21 -1.86
CA PRO A 221 -3.53 -20.38 -3.25
C PRO A 221 -2.46 -19.38 -3.71
N GLY A 222 -2.37 -18.19 -3.08
CA GLY A 222 -1.47 -17.13 -3.52
C GLY A 222 -2.07 -16.24 -4.61
N LEU A 223 -1.74 -14.95 -4.58
CA LEU A 223 -2.24 -13.98 -5.57
C LEU A 223 -1.63 -14.18 -6.97
N ILE A 224 -0.35 -14.55 -7.08
CA ILE A 224 0.29 -14.80 -8.38
C ILE A 224 -0.33 -16.03 -9.07
N PRO A 225 -0.51 -17.19 -8.39
CA PRO A 225 -1.22 -18.32 -8.98
C PRO A 225 -2.63 -17.97 -9.48
N VAL A 226 -3.38 -17.15 -8.73
CA VAL A 226 -4.69 -16.65 -9.13
C VAL A 226 -4.60 -15.76 -10.39
N ILE A 227 -3.60 -14.88 -10.48
CA ILE A 227 -3.35 -14.06 -11.66
C ILE A 227 -2.99 -14.93 -12.86
N ASN A 228 -2.11 -15.93 -12.69
CA ASN A 228 -1.74 -16.85 -13.76
C ASN A 228 -2.97 -17.60 -14.31
N ARG A 229 -3.87 -18.03 -13.42
CA ARG A 229 -5.14 -18.64 -13.83
C ARG A 229 -6.02 -17.65 -14.61
N TYR A 230 -6.05 -16.37 -14.25
CA TYR A 230 -6.74 -15.35 -15.04
C TYR A 230 -6.12 -15.19 -16.43
N ILE A 231 -4.80 -15.08 -16.53
CA ILE A 231 -4.07 -14.94 -17.81
C ILE A 231 -4.40 -16.13 -18.73
N SER A 232 -4.45 -17.36 -18.21
CA SER A 232 -4.82 -18.54 -18.99
C SER A 232 -6.26 -18.53 -19.54
N THR A 233 -7.13 -17.65 -19.04
CA THR A 233 -8.48 -17.46 -19.59
C THR A 233 -8.58 -16.38 -20.68
N VAL A 234 -7.48 -15.67 -20.95
CA VAL A 234 -7.43 -14.62 -21.97
C VAL A 234 -6.94 -15.23 -23.28
N GLU A 235 -7.85 -15.39 -24.25
CA GLU A 235 -7.58 -16.08 -25.52
C GLU A 235 -6.66 -15.30 -26.48
N GLU A 236 -6.49 -13.98 -26.27
CA GLU A 236 -5.83 -13.06 -27.21
C GLU A 236 -4.38 -12.70 -26.83
N ALA A 237 -3.82 -13.26 -25.76
CA ALA A 237 -2.46 -12.94 -25.34
C ALA A 237 -1.42 -13.71 -26.16
N ASP A 238 -0.59 -13.00 -26.93
CA ASP A 238 0.53 -13.62 -27.65
C ASP A 238 1.60 -14.16 -26.68
N GLY A 239 2.40 -15.12 -27.15
CA GLY A 239 3.42 -15.78 -26.33
C GLY A 239 4.53 -14.87 -25.81
N ALA A 240 4.87 -13.79 -26.54
CA ALA A 240 5.89 -12.84 -26.12
C ALA A 240 5.39 -11.92 -25.00
N THR A 241 4.12 -11.49 -25.08
CA THR A 241 3.43 -10.76 -24.01
C THR A 241 3.33 -11.60 -22.74
N CYS A 242 2.95 -12.87 -22.85
CA CYS A 242 2.90 -13.80 -21.71
C CYS A 242 4.28 -14.02 -21.08
N ALA A 243 5.33 -14.13 -21.89
CA ALA A 243 6.70 -14.24 -21.40
C ALA A 243 7.10 -12.98 -20.62
N THR A 244 6.84 -11.79 -21.16
CA THR A 244 7.14 -10.51 -20.49
C THR A 244 6.41 -10.39 -19.14
N ILE A 245 5.11 -10.69 -19.11
CA ILE A 245 4.33 -10.71 -17.87
C ILE A 245 4.92 -11.70 -16.86
N SER A 246 5.37 -12.87 -17.31
CA SER A 246 5.98 -13.87 -16.43
C SER A 246 7.27 -13.34 -15.76
N HIS A 247 8.07 -12.53 -16.46
CA HIS A 247 9.25 -11.88 -15.87
C HIS A 247 8.85 -10.86 -14.80
N TYR A 248 7.82 -10.05 -15.06
CA TYR A 248 7.29 -9.11 -14.06
C TYR A 248 6.75 -9.81 -12.81
N LEU A 249 5.94 -10.86 -12.98
CA LEU A 249 5.40 -11.62 -11.86
C LEU A 249 6.51 -12.35 -11.09
N ARG A 250 7.55 -12.84 -11.78
CA ARG A 250 8.72 -13.46 -11.14
C ARG A 250 9.45 -12.50 -10.21
N LEU A 251 9.69 -11.26 -10.63
CA LEU A 251 10.29 -10.23 -9.78
C LEU A 251 9.52 -10.09 -8.46
N ILE A 252 8.19 -9.97 -8.54
CA ILE A 252 7.32 -9.79 -7.36
C ILE A 252 7.32 -11.05 -6.49
N SER A 253 7.26 -12.23 -7.11
CA SER A 253 7.35 -13.53 -6.44
C SER A 253 8.65 -13.68 -5.65
N ASP A 254 9.79 -13.37 -6.30
CA ASP A 254 11.12 -13.50 -5.71
C ASP A 254 11.36 -12.47 -4.61
N ARG A 255 10.81 -11.25 -4.75
CA ARG A 255 10.80 -10.25 -3.67
C ARG A 255 9.97 -10.72 -2.49
N ALA A 256 8.74 -11.17 -2.73
CA ALA A 256 7.85 -11.65 -1.67
C ALA A 256 8.49 -12.77 -0.84
N ALA A 257 9.24 -13.66 -1.49
CA ALA A 257 9.98 -14.74 -0.85
C ALA A 257 11.32 -14.33 -0.22
N GLY A 258 11.73 -13.07 -0.33
CA GLY A 258 13.01 -12.57 0.17
C GLY A 258 14.24 -13.03 -0.63
N ARG A 259 14.06 -13.61 -1.82
CA ARG A 259 15.16 -14.00 -2.74
C ARG A 259 15.77 -12.79 -3.44
N VAL A 260 14.98 -11.74 -3.62
CA VAL A 260 15.36 -10.46 -4.23
C VAL A 260 15.12 -9.37 -3.19
N ASN A 261 16.11 -8.48 -2.99
CA ASN A 261 15.99 -7.41 -2.02
C ASN A 261 14.95 -6.37 -2.47
N THR A 262 14.27 -5.76 -1.50
CA THR A 262 13.59 -4.48 -1.74
C THR A 262 14.63 -3.39 -2.02
N THR A 263 14.21 -2.36 -2.73
CA THR A 263 15.05 -1.17 -2.97
C THR A 263 15.53 -0.56 -1.67
N ALA A 264 14.67 -0.49 -0.63
CA ALA A 264 15.05 0.00 0.68
C ALA A 264 16.15 -0.84 1.35
N ARG A 265 16.00 -2.17 1.38
CA ARG A 265 17.02 -3.07 1.91
C ARG A 265 18.34 -2.95 1.15
N TRP A 266 18.27 -2.86 -0.17
CA TRP A 266 19.45 -2.70 -1.00
C TRP A 266 20.18 -1.37 -0.72
N ILE A 267 19.46 -0.24 -0.68
CA ILE A 267 20.04 1.07 -0.33
C ILE A 267 20.73 1.00 1.04
N ARG A 268 20.12 0.37 2.04
CA ARG A 268 20.75 0.16 3.35
C ARG A 268 22.06 -0.61 3.25
N ASN A 269 22.09 -1.67 2.44
CA ASN A 269 23.29 -2.47 2.25
C ASN A 269 24.38 -1.65 1.57
N VAL A 270 24.06 -0.86 0.54
CA VAL A 270 25.00 0.04 -0.14
C VAL A 270 25.58 1.07 0.83
N VAL A 271 24.75 1.69 1.68
CA VAL A 271 25.22 2.62 2.71
C VAL A 271 26.14 1.93 3.71
N LYS A 272 25.71 0.78 4.25
CA LYS A 272 26.47 0.05 5.29
C LYS A 272 27.84 -0.42 4.81
N THR A 273 27.99 -0.69 3.52
CA THR A 273 29.27 -1.09 2.92
C THR A 273 30.09 0.09 2.40
N HIS A 274 29.56 1.31 2.44
CA HIS A 274 30.26 2.50 1.97
C HIS A 274 31.48 2.81 2.87
N PRO A 275 32.68 3.07 2.31
CA PRO A 275 33.91 3.29 3.10
C PRO A 275 33.81 4.41 4.14
N ASP A 276 33.08 5.48 3.81
CA ASP A 276 32.90 6.64 4.69
C ASP A 276 31.79 6.47 5.74
N TYR A 277 31.06 5.34 5.74
CA TYR A 277 29.98 5.12 6.70
C TYR A 277 30.54 4.69 8.06
N LYS A 278 30.18 5.44 9.10
CA LYS A 278 30.75 5.31 10.45
C LYS A 278 29.92 4.45 11.41
N ASN A 279 28.91 3.74 10.90
CA ASN A 279 27.94 3.00 11.72
C ASN A 279 27.19 3.89 12.73
N ASP A 280 27.01 5.17 12.40
CA ASP A 280 26.34 6.20 13.21
C ASP A 280 24.97 6.60 12.64
N SER A 281 24.47 5.85 11.65
CA SER A 281 23.25 6.14 10.88
C SER A 281 23.29 7.44 10.09
N VAL A 282 24.43 8.15 10.02
CA VAL A 282 24.55 9.41 9.28
C VAL A 282 24.91 9.14 7.83
N ILE A 283 24.15 9.74 6.92
CA ILE A 283 24.45 9.82 5.49
C ILE A 283 25.16 11.15 5.24
N SER A 284 26.48 11.10 5.08
CA SER A 284 27.27 12.28 4.72
C SER A 284 26.97 12.73 3.29
N GLU A 285 27.34 13.97 2.94
CA GLU A 285 27.22 14.48 1.57
C GLU A 285 27.92 13.57 0.56
N ARG A 286 29.05 12.96 0.94
CA ARG A 286 29.81 12.05 0.08
C ARG A 286 29.03 10.75 -0.18
N ILE A 287 28.50 10.13 0.88
CA ILE A 287 27.66 8.91 0.74
C ILE A 287 26.43 9.24 -0.12
N ASN A 288 25.78 10.38 0.13
CA ASN A 288 24.62 10.80 -0.65
C ASN A 288 24.95 11.01 -2.13
N TYR A 289 26.07 11.67 -2.44
CA TYR A 289 26.51 11.87 -3.81
C TYR A 289 26.75 10.54 -4.53
N ASP A 290 27.49 9.62 -3.90
CA ASP A 290 27.81 8.32 -4.50
C ASP A 290 26.54 7.45 -4.68
N LEU A 291 25.58 7.52 -3.75
CA LEU A 291 24.26 6.88 -3.89
C LEU A 291 23.46 7.45 -5.06
N VAL A 292 23.31 8.78 -5.13
CA VAL A 292 22.53 9.43 -6.20
C VAL A 292 23.16 9.18 -7.57
N LYS A 293 24.50 9.19 -7.64
CA LYS A 293 25.22 8.83 -8.86
C LYS A 293 24.94 7.39 -9.26
N LEU A 294 25.01 6.44 -8.32
CA LEU A 294 24.67 5.04 -8.58
C LEU A 294 23.22 4.90 -9.09
N PHE A 295 22.28 5.65 -8.55
CA PHE A 295 20.89 5.64 -9.02
C PHE A 295 20.77 6.16 -10.46
N SER A 296 21.48 7.24 -10.79
CA SER A 296 21.55 7.77 -12.17
C SER A 296 22.15 6.73 -13.12
N ASP A 297 23.28 6.13 -12.74
CA ASP A 297 23.96 5.13 -13.58
C ASP A 297 23.08 3.89 -13.81
N ILE A 298 22.26 3.50 -12.83
CA ILE A 298 21.27 2.41 -12.97
C ILE A 298 20.12 2.82 -13.88
N SER A 299 19.57 4.02 -13.68
CA SER A 299 18.45 4.54 -14.46
C SER A 299 18.81 4.66 -15.95
N ASP A 300 20.04 5.07 -16.26
CA ASP A 300 20.52 5.21 -17.63
C ASP A 300 21.04 3.89 -18.23
N GLY A 301 20.98 2.78 -17.48
CA GLY A 301 21.42 1.46 -17.91
C GLY A 301 22.94 1.28 -17.98
N THR A 302 23.71 2.23 -17.45
CA THR A 302 25.18 2.15 -17.38
C THR A 302 25.63 1.08 -16.38
N VAL A 303 24.88 0.92 -15.28
CA VAL A 303 25.09 -0.09 -14.25
C VAL A 303 23.84 -0.95 -14.14
N LEU A 304 23.99 -2.28 -14.14
CA LEU A 304 22.85 -3.16 -13.90
C LEU A 304 22.37 -3.08 -12.44
N PRO A 305 21.06 -3.10 -12.19
CA PRO A 305 20.50 -3.05 -10.85
C PRO A 305 20.87 -4.32 -10.08
N GLN A 306 21.87 -4.21 -9.19
CA GLN A 306 22.40 -5.36 -8.43
C GLN A 306 21.37 -5.98 -7.48
N HIS A 307 20.30 -5.25 -7.14
CA HIS A 307 19.23 -5.74 -6.30
C HIS A 307 18.24 -6.64 -7.03
N ILE A 308 18.26 -6.67 -8.36
CA ILE A 308 17.44 -7.53 -9.19
C ILE A 308 18.38 -8.55 -9.81
N ASN A 309 18.36 -9.80 -9.31
CA ASN A 309 19.25 -10.84 -9.79
C ASN A 309 19.22 -10.89 -11.32
N SER A 310 20.40 -10.73 -11.93
CA SER A 310 20.66 -10.70 -13.36
C SER A 310 20.34 -12.05 -14.00
N THR A 311 19.06 -12.31 -14.20
CA THR A 311 18.56 -13.18 -15.26
C THR A 311 17.56 -12.35 -16.06
N GLN A 312 18.08 -11.24 -16.60
CA GLN A 312 17.58 -10.69 -17.86
C GLN A 312 18.02 -11.62 -19.00
#